data_AF-G7WLC1-F1
#
_entry.id   AF-G7WLC1-F1
#
_cell.length_a   1.000
_cell.length_b   1.000
_cell.length_c   1.000
_cell.angle_alpha   90.00
_cell.angle_beta   90.00
_cell.angle_gamma   90.00
#
_symmetry.space_group_name_H-M   'P 1'
#
loop_
_entity.id
_entity.type
_entity.pdbx_description
1 polymer ?
#
loop_
_entity_poly.entity_id
_entity_poly.type
_entity_poly.pdbx_seq_one_letter_code
_entity_poly.pdbx_strand_id
1 'polypeptide(L)'
;MTLIADGSVHLLSLDKRTLYAEDDGWQCELEDGSRVGLGIVFEAVDLTTSLGLEEEYPFVVEAAIVPRPEALDGEVVLEVSEEESPSRERLIFDVYRHYRGVPINIDALQPARASCGASAFVADQIVRPEKTASGQMIEVRHFRSVEDALAFTREFYVFISPIVFEFLDYLLDQPLGRGTGRDMIRRLAKGR
;
A
#
# COMPACT_ATOMS: atom_id res chain seq x y z
N MET A 1 -25.17 -11.89 -6.17
CA MET A 1 -25.14 -11.24 -4.84
C MET A 1 -24.13 -10.13 -4.97
N THR A 2 -24.61 -8.92 -5.22
CA THR A 2 -23.78 -7.76 -5.55
C THR A 2 -23.39 -7.11 -4.23
N LEU A 3 -22.15 -7.32 -3.77
CA LEU A 3 -21.57 -6.45 -2.76
C LEU A 3 -21.21 -5.16 -3.49
N ILE A 4 -22.10 -4.18 -3.35
CA ILE A 4 -21.81 -2.78 -3.70
C ILE A 4 -20.82 -2.34 -2.62
N ALA A 5 -19.53 -2.29 -2.96
CA ALA A 5 -18.64 -1.37 -2.27
C ALA A 5 -19.19 0.01 -2.60
N ASP A 6 -19.72 0.72 -1.59
CA ASP A 6 -20.07 2.13 -1.75
C ASP A 6 -18.84 2.83 -2.33
N GLY A 7 -19.02 3.54 -3.44
CA GLY A 7 -17.94 4.11 -4.24
C GLY A 7 -17.27 5.32 -3.61
N SER A 8 -16.70 5.18 -2.41
CA SER A 8 -16.05 6.25 -1.64
C SER A 8 -14.52 6.21 -1.66
N VAL A 9 -13.91 5.21 -2.33
CA VAL A 9 -12.45 5.14 -2.43
C VAL A 9 -11.93 6.28 -3.32
N HIS A 10 -11.24 7.24 -2.71
CA HIS A 10 -10.58 8.35 -3.37
C HIS A 10 -9.18 7.94 -3.79
N LEU A 11 -8.85 8.13 -5.08
CA LEU A 11 -7.59 7.71 -5.69
C LEU A 11 -6.81 8.92 -6.21
N LEU A 12 -5.54 9.03 -5.80
CA LEU A 12 -4.61 10.09 -6.18
C LEU A 12 -3.37 9.52 -6.87
N SER A 13 -2.85 10.24 -7.87
CA SER A 13 -1.52 9.98 -8.41
C SER A 13 -0.51 10.86 -7.66
N LEU A 14 0.44 10.25 -6.96
CA LEU A 14 1.48 10.99 -6.23
C LEU A 14 2.67 11.34 -7.13
N ASP A 15 3.02 10.43 -8.03
CA ASP A 15 4.00 10.65 -9.10
C ASP A 15 3.69 9.74 -10.30
N LYS A 16 4.68 9.48 -11.16
CA LYS A 16 4.55 8.61 -12.35
C LYS A 16 4.47 7.11 -12.04
N ARG A 17 4.79 6.70 -10.81
CA ARG A 17 4.92 5.29 -10.39
C ARG A 17 4.09 4.96 -9.14
N THR A 18 3.47 5.96 -8.53
CA THR A 18 2.90 5.84 -7.19
C THR A 18 1.46 6.35 -7.18
N LEU A 19 0.56 5.50 -6.70
CA LEU A 19 -0.83 5.82 -6.44
C LEU A 19 -1.10 5.79 -4.94
N TYR A 20 -2.10 6.55 -4.51
CA TYR A 20 -2.61 6.53 -3.15
C TYR A 20 -4.12 6.38 -3.17
N ALA A 21 -4.64 5.46 -2.37
CA ALA A 21 -6.07 5.27 -2.16
C ALA A 21 -6.45 5.51 -0.70
N GLU A 22 -7.59 6.13 -0.47
CA GLU A 22 -8.20 6.28 0.85
C GLU A 22 -9.72 6.16 0.79
N ASP A 23 -10.34 5.80 1.91
CA ASP A 23 -11.80 5.70 2.04
C ASP A 23 -12.16 6.02 3.48
N ASP A 24 -13.17 6.86 3.75
CA ASP A 24 -13.50 7.33 5.10
C ASP A 24 -13.71 6.23 6.16
N GLY A 25 -14.05 5.00 5.77
CA GLY A 25 -14.12 3.86 6.68
C GLY A 25 -12.77 3.29 7.11
N TRP A 26 -11.70 3.60 6.38
CA TRP A 26 -10.35 3.08 6.62
C TRP A 26 -9.67 3.82 7.76
N GLN A 27 -9.67 3.20 8.93
CA GLN A 27 -9.08 3.74 10.16
C GLN A 27 -8.65 2.62 11.11
N CYS A 28 -7.72 2.92 12.03
CA CYS A 28 -7.44 2.07 13.19
C CYS A 28 -7.65 2.84 14.50
N GLU A 29 -7.88 2.10 15.58
CA GLU A 29 -7.88 2.65 16.95
C GLU A 29 -6.54 2.33 17.61
N LEU A 30 -5.92 3.37 18.20
CA LEU A 30 -4.72 3.23 19.02
C LEU A 30 -5.10 2.88 20.47
N GLU A 31 -4.11 2.45 21.27
CA GLU A 31 -4.32 2.03 22.66
C GLU A 31 -4.89 3.13 23.58
N ASP A 32 -4.65 4.40 23.24
CA ASP A 32 -5.20 5.57 23.94
C ASP A 32 -6.65 5.88 23.55
N GLY A 33 -7.25 5.07 22.66
CA GLY A 33 -8.60 5.26 22.11
C GLY A 33 -8.68 6.27 20.97
N SER A 34 -7.56 6.85 20.54
CA SER A 34 -7.54 7.76 19.39
C SER A 34 -7.76 6.99 18.08
N ARG A 35 -8.49 7.59 17.15
CA ARG A 35 -8.74 7.02 15.82
C ARG A 35 -7.86 7.69 14.80
N VAL A 36 -7.16 6.87 14.02
CA VAL A 36 -6.24 7.32 12.97
C VAL A 36 -6.82 6.91 11.63
N GLY A 37 -7.15 7.89 10.80
CA GLY A 37 -7.52 7.63 9.41
C GLY A 37 -6.33 7.09 8.64
N LEU A 38 -6.56 6.09 7.78
CA LEU A 38 -5.54 5.40 7.02
C LEU A 38 -5.80 5.50 5.52
N GLY A 39 -4.73 5.27 4.74
CA GLY A 39 -4.76 5.07 3.30
C GLY A 39 -3.71 4.04 2.89
N ILE A 40 -3.73 3.64 1.61
CA ILE A 40 -2.78 2.70 1.03
C ILE A 40 -2.02 3.40 -0.10
N VAL A 41 -0.70 3.36 -0.02
CA VAL A 41 0.18 3.72 -1.14
C VAL A 41 0.49 2.46 -1.95
N PHE A 42 0.46 2.58 -3.26
CA PHE A 42 0.86 1.56 -4.23
C PHE A 42 2.00 2.12 -5.08
N GLU A 43 3.16 1.48 -5.06
CA GLU A 43 4.33 1.88 -5.86
C GLU A 43 4.69 0.78 -6.85
N ALA A 44 4.78 1.14 -8.13
CA ALA A 44 5.37 0.29 -9.16
C ALA A 44 6.91 0.32 -9.03
N VAL A 45 7.49 -0.78 -8.55
CA VAL A 45 8.92 -0.94 -8.25
C VAL A 45 9.61 -1.72 -9.36
N ASP A 46 10.75 -1.20 -9.81
CA ASP A 46 11.60 -1.82 -10.83
C ASP A 46 12.62 -2.77 -10.18
N LEU A 47 12.57 -4.05 -10.55
CA LEU A 47 13.46 -5.10 -10.04
C LEU A 47 14.72 -5.32 -10.89
N THR A 48 14.86 -4.67 -12.06
CA THR A 48 16.03 -4.85 -12.95
C THR A 48 17.35 -4.59 -12.23
N THR A 49 17.36 -3.57 -11.35
CA THR A 49 18.56 -3.17 -10.60
C THR A 49 18.92 -4.20 -9.51
N SER A 50 17.94 -4.99 -9.06
CA SER A 50 18.09 -5.98 -7.99
C SER A 50 18.47 -7.37 -8.50
N LEU A 51 18.04 -7.72 -9.72
CA LEU A 51 18.20 -9.06 -10.30
C LEU A 51 19.36 -9.17 -11.31
N GLY A 52 19.92 -8.04 -11.77
CA GLY A 52 21.10 -8.03 -12.64
C GLY A 52 20.90 -8.71 -14.00
N LEU A 53 19.65 -8.95 -14.39
CA LEU A 53 19.24 -9.62 -15.63
C LEU A 53 18.20 -8.77 -16.35
N GLU A 54 18.25 -8.74 -17.68
CA GLU A 54 17.14 -8.25 -18.50
C GLU A 54 15.95 -9.20 -18.28
N GLU A 55 14.98 -8.76 -17.50
CA GLU A 55 13.77 -9.49 -17.17
C GLU A 55 12.60 -8.91 -17.98
N GLU A 56 11.80 -9.77 -18.60
CA GLU A 56 10.68 -9.33 -19.46
C GLU A 56 9.55 -8.68 -18.65
N TYR A 57 9.42 -9.05 -17.37
CA TYR A 57 8.45 -8.53 -16.41
C TYR A 57 9.15 -7.99 -15.17
N PRO A 58 9.84 -6.84 -15.28
CA PRO A 58 10.72 -6.38 -14.21
C PRO A 58 9.99 -5.59 -13.13
N PHE A 59 8.70 -5.27 -13.29
CA PHE A 59 7.99 -4.41 -12.35
C PHE A 59 7.10 -5.22 -11.40
N VAL A 60 7.06 -4.84 -10.13
CA VAL A 60 6.09 -5.34 -9.14
C VAL A 60 5.36 -4.14 -8.54
N VAL A 61 4.23 -4.39 -7.86
CA VAL A 61 3.56 -3.35 -7.06
C VAL A 61 3.80 -3.64 -5.59
N GLU A 62 4.52 -2.76 -4.93
CA GLU A 62 4.59 -2.73 -3.47
C GLU A 62 3.42 -1.91 -2.93
N ALA A 63 2.81 -2.37 -1.84
CA ALA A 63 1.73 -1.66 -1.18
C ALA A 63 2.05 -1.45 0.30
N ALA A 64 1.67 -0.29 0.83
CA ALA A 64 1.89 0.04 2.24
C ALA A 64 0.74 0.87 2.82
N ILE A 65 0.35 0.56 4.05
CA ILE A 65 -0.59 1.35 4.83
C ILE A 65 0.14 2.54 5.44
N VAL A 66 -0.42 3.74 5.29
CA VAL A 66 0.09 4.98 5.90
C VAL A 66 -1.03 5.74 6.60
N PRO A 67 -0.74 6.53 7.64
CA PRO A 67 -1.71 7.48 8.19
C PRO A 67 -2.09 8.53 7.15
N ARG A 68 -3.35 8.98 7.17
CA ARG A 68 -3.77 10.14 6.39
C ARG A 68 -3.06 11.40 6.88
N PRO A 69 -2.82 12.38 6.00
CA PRO A 69 -2.21 13.66 6.36
C PRO A 69 -2.89 14.36 7.54
N GLU A 70 -4.22 14.29 7.66
CA GLU A 70 -4.98 14.88 8.77
C GLU A 70 -4.55 14.34 10.13
N ALA A 71 -4.12 13.07 10.15
CA ALA A 71 -3.79 12.36 11.37
C ALA A 71 -2.31 12.48 11.74
N LEU A 72 -1.44 13.08 10.91
CA LEU A 72 0.00 13.13 11.15
C LEU A 72 0.41 14.12 12.24
N ASP A 73 1.33 13.73 13.11
CA ASP A 73 1.93 14.64 14.09
C ASP A 73 2.66 15.82 13.41
N GLY A 74 2.60 17.01 14.00
CA GLY A 74 3.24 18.20 13.44
C GLY A 74 4.77 18.08 13.35
N GLU A 75 5.41 17.38 14.29
CA GLU A 75 6.86 17.11 14.24
C GLU A 75 7.20 16.22 13.06
N VAL A 76 6.34 15.24 12.74
CA VAL A 76 6.51 14.36 11.57
C VAL A 76 6.38 15.15 10.27
N VAL A 77 5.42 16.07 10.18
CA VAL A 77 5.26 16.94 9.00
C VAL A 77 6.51 17.80 8.79
N LEU A 78 7.06 18.38 9.86
CA LEU A 78 8.29 19.17 9.81
C LEU A 78 9.54 18.35 9.49
N GLU A 79 9.58 17.06 9.89
CA GLU A 79 10.71 16.18 9.61
C GLU A 79 10.79 15.81 8.12
N VAL A 80 9.65 15.57 7.47
CA VAL A 80 9.61 15.07 6.10
C VAL A 80 9.43 16.16 5.05
N SER A 81 8.97 17.35 5.44
CA SER A 81 8.72 18.45 4.50
C SER A 81 9.70 19.60 4.70
N GLU A 82 10.33 20.01 3.60
CA GLU A 82 11.13 21.24 3.54
C GLU A 82 10.26 22.50 3.39
N GLU A 83 8.97 22.34 3.08
CA GLU A 83 8.02 23.43 2.89
C GLU A 83 7.23 23.68 4.19
N GLU A 84 6.97 24.95 4.52
CA GLU A 84 6.16 25.29 5.70
C GLU A 84 4.69 24.82 5.58
N SER A 85 4.20 24.58 4.37
CA SER A 85 2.84 24.11 4.10
C SER A 85 2.76 23.28 2.80
N PRO A 86 3.25 22.03 2.78
CA PRO A 86 3.22 21.19 1.59
C PRO A 86 1.79 20.89 1.13
N SER A 87 1.61 20.58 -0.16
CA SER A 87 0.34 20.02 -0.64
C SER A 87 0.06 18.66 0.00
N ARG A 88 -1.22 18.25 0.03
CA ARG A 88 -1.64 16.96 0.57
C ARG A 88 -0.88 15.80 -0.08
N GLU A 89 -0.87 15.78 -1.42
CA GLU A 89 -0.23 14.73 -2.21
C GLU A 89 1.27 14.68 -1.95
N ARG A 90 1.91 15.85 -1.84
CA ARG A 90 3.34 15.95 -1.54
C ARG A 90 3.64 15.39 -0.15
N LEU A 91 2.85 15.74 0.85
CA LEU A 91 3.02 15.24 2.20
C LEU A 91 2.82 13.72 2.30
N ILE A 92 1.81 13.16 1.63
CA ILE A 92 1.63 11.70 1.55
C ILE A 92 2.86 11.04 0.96
N PHE A 93 3.36 11.59 -0.15
CA PHE A 93 4.53 11.06 -0.84
C PHE A 93 5.79 11.12 0.04
N ASP A 94 6.05 12.25 0.69
CA ASP A 94 7.23 12.45 1.53
C ASP A 94 7.21 11.54 2.78
N VAL A 95 6.05 11.39 3.44
CA VAL A 95 5.88 10.43 4.54
C VAL A 95 6.17 9.01 4.07
N TYR A 96 5.57 8.58 2.95
CA TYR A 96 5.80 7.25 2.42
C TYR A 96 7.27 7.02 2.04
N ARG A 97 7.94 8.00 1.42
CA ARG A 97 9.35 7.89 1.05
C ARG A 97 10.27 7.78 2.26
N HIS A 98 9.99 8.55 3.32
CA HIS A 98 10.81 8.58 4.53
C HIS A 98 10.57 7.37 5.44
N TYR A 99 9.30 6.98 5.62
CA TYR A 99 8.89 5.98 6.60
C TYR A 99 8.48 4.62 6.00
N ARG A 100 8.30 4.52 4.68
CA ARG A 100 7.87 3.33 3.92
C ARG A 100 6.48 2.77 4.24
N GLY A 101 5.85 3.17 5.35
CA GLY A 101 4.54 2.67 5.75
C GLY A 101 4.59 1.23 6.29
N VAL A 102 3.42 0.67 6.60
CA VAL A 102 3.29 -0.75 7.00
C VAL A 102 3.12 -1.56 5.72
N PRO A 103 4.11 -2.39 5.32
CA PRO A 103 4.04 -3.14 4.08
C PRO A 103 2.92 -4.18 4.13
N ILE A 104 2.18 -4.30 3.03
CA ILE A 104 1.12 -5.30 2.86
C ILE A 104 1.32 -6.05 1.56
N ASN A 105 1.01 -7.35 1.56
CA ASN A 105 0.93 -8.14 0.33
C ASN A 105 -0.54 -8.38 0.00
N ILE A 106 -1.07 -7.59 -0.93
CA ILE A 106 -2.46 -7.66 -1.37
C ILE A 106 -2.73 -8.96 -2.13
N ASP A 107 -1.75 -9.51 -2.84
CA ASP A 107 -1.88 -10.80 -3.53
C ASP A 107 -2.06 -11.97 -2.55
N ALA A 108 -1.39 -11.91 -1.41
CA ALA A 108 -1.53 -12.94 -0.36
C ALA A 108 -2.89 -12.88 0.36
N LEU A 109 -3.58 -11.74 0.34
CA LEU A 109 -4.90 -11.55 0.96
C LEU A 109 -6.06 -11.94 0.04
N GLN A 110 -5.79 -12.25 -1.23
CA GLN A 110 -6.82 -12.64 -2.18
C GLN A 110 -7.38 -14.03 -1.88
N PRO A 111 -8.71 -14.23 -1.94
CA PRO A 111 -9.29 -15.56 -1.95
C PRO A 111 -8.79 -16.34 -3.17
N ALA A 112 -8.41 -17.61 -2.97
CA ALA A 112 -7.82 -18.51 -3.98
C ALA A 112 -8.60 -18.68 -5.31
N ARG A 113 -9.80 -18.10 -5.44
CA ARG A 113 -10.66 -18.15 -6.64
C ARG A 113 -10.68 -16.86 -7.47
N ALA A 114 -10.07 -15.76 -7.02
CA ALA A 114 -10.01 -14.52 -7.79
C ALA A 114 -8.93 -14.53 -8.89
N SER A 115 -8.00 -15.49 -8.84
CA SER A 115 -6.86 -15.62 -9.76
C SER A 115 -7.23 -16.15 -11.16
N CYS A 116 -8.31 -16.94 -11.29
CA CYS A 116 -8.64 -17.61 -12.54
C CYS A 116 -9.77 -16.91 -13.31
N GLY A 117 -9.45 -15.85 -14.06
CA GLY A 117 -10.27 -15.43 -15.21
C GLY A 117 -10.51 -13.94 -15.38
N ALA A 118 -10.54 -13.14 -14.32
CA ALA A 118 -10.83 -11.70 -14.42
C ALA A 118 -9.57 -10.83 -14.57
N SER A 119 -8.45 -11.21 -13.94
CA SER A 119 -7.20 -10.44 -13.93
C SER A 119 -6.35 -10.61 -15.20
N ALA A 120 -6.52 -11.69 -15.95
CA ALA A 120 -5.73 -12.01 -17.15
C ALA A 120 -6.01 -11.09 -18.35
N PHE A 121 -7.11 -10.31 -18.30
CA PHE A 121 -7.51 -9.41 -19.39
C PHE A 121 -7.16 -7.93 -19.14
N VAL A 122 -6.65 -7.59 -17.96
CA VAL A 122 -6.46 -6.20 -17.52
C VAL A 122 -5.07 -5.66 -17.85
N ALA A 123 -4.03 -6.48 -17.68
CA ALA A 123 -2.64 -6.06 -17.86
C ALA A 123 -1.74 -7.23 -18.28
N ASP A 124 -0.64 -6.92 -18.97
CA ASP A 124 0.37 -7.93 -19.30
C ASP A 124 1.20 -8.26 -18.04
N GLN A 125 0.96 -9.45 -17.50
CA GLN A 125 1.47 -9.86 -16.20
C GLN A 125 1.80 -11.34 -16.15
N ILE A 126 2.68 -11.68 -15.20
CA ILE A 126 2.92 -13.06 -14.77
C ILE A 126 2.91 -13.13 -13.25
N VAL A 127 2.56 -14.28 -12.69
CA VAL A 127 2.61 -14.52 -11.23
C VAL A 127 3.78 -15.44 -10.94
N ARG A 128 4.66 -15.02 -10.03
CA ARG A 128 5.84 -15.80 -9.61
C ARG A 128 5.80 -16.08 -8.11
N PRO A 129 6.22 -17.29 -7.69
CA PRO A 129 6.40 -17.57 -6.28
C PRO A 129 7.70 -16.93 -5.77
N GLU A 130 7.61 -16.01 -4.84
CA GLU A 130 8.73 -15.33 -4.20
C GLU A 130 8.91 -15.81 -2.75
N LYS A 131 10.16 -15.93 -2.30
CA LYS A 131 10.47 -16.36 -0.94
C LYS A 131 10.70 -15.14 -0.06
N THR A 132 9.81 -14.93 0.91
CA THR A 132 9.93 -13.88 1.91
C THR A 132 11.14 -14.10 2.84
N ALA A 133 11.52 -13.06 3.59
CA ALA A 133 12.57 -13.16 4.62
C ALA A 133 12.26 -14.19 5.72
N SER A 134 10.98 -14.47 6.00
CA SER A 134 10.55 -15.53 6.94
C SER A 134 10.64 -16.94 6.33
N GLY A 135 10.97 -17.04 5.05
CA GLY A 135 11.04 -18.29 4.30
C GLY A 135 9.70 -18.78 3.76
N GLN A 136 8.60 -18.04 3.98
CA GLN A 136 7.30 -18.32 3.37
C GLN A 136 7.32 -18.00 1.87
N MET A 137 6.72 -18.87 1.07
CA MET A 137 6.48 -18.62 -0.35
C MET A 137 5.20 -17.80 -0.50
N ILE A 138 5.30 -16.68 -1.21
CA ILE A 138 4.18 -15.83 -1.56
C ILE A 138 4.06 -15.75 -3.08
N GLU A 139 2.85 -15.57 -3.59
CA GLU A 139 2.67 -15.23 -5.00
C GLU A 139 2.81 -13.71 -5.14
N VAL A 140 3.61 -13.30 -6.13
CA VAL A 140 3.83 -11.89 -6.46
C VAL A 140 3.56 -11.69 -7.94
N ARG A 141 2.83 -10.62 -8.26
CA ARG A 141 2.60 -10.19 -9.64
C ARG A 141 3.78 -9.43 -10.18
N HIS A 142 4.19 -9.80 -11.39
CA HIS A 142 5.15 -9.06 -12.18
C HIS A 142 4.48 -8.49 -13.43
N PHE A 143 4.84 -7.29 -13.79
CA PHE A 143 4.28 -6.52 -14.90
C PHE A 143 5.39 -6.14 -15.88
N ARG A 144 5.04 -6.02 -17.16
CA ARG A 144 5.98 -5.60 -18.21
C ARG A 144 6.36 -4.12 -18.10
N SER A 145 5.42 -3.27 -17.69
CA SER A 145 5.63 -1.83 -17.60
C SER A 145 5.04 -1.23 -16.33
N VAL A 146 5.45 0.01 -16.01
CA VAL A 146 4.82 0.81 -14.94
C VAL A 146 3.35 1.06 -15.27
N GLU A 147 3.05 1.35 -16.54
CA GLU A 147 1.70 1.61 -17.01
C GLU A 147 0.77 0.42 -16.75
N ASP A 148 1.22 -0.80 -17.06
CA ASP A 148 0.49 -2.05 -16.78
C ASP A 148 0.25 -2.25 -15.27
N ALA A 149 1.30 -2.05 -14.46
CA ALA A 149 1.22 -2.17 -13.01
C ALA A 149 0.21 -1.17 -12.40
N LEU A 150 0.24 0.08 -12.86
CA LEU A 150 -0.68 1.11 -12.38
C LEU A 150 -2.10 0.91 -12.92
N ALA A 151 -2.28 0.44 -14.15
CA ALA A 151 -3.60 0.10 -14.70
C ALA A 151 -4.24 -1.02 -13.87
N PHE A 152 -3.49 -2.10 -13.63
CA PHE A 152 -3.93 -3.21 -12.78
C PHE A 152 -4.26 -2.75 -11.36
N THR A 153 -3.44 -1.87 -10.79
CA THR A 153 -3.68 -1.32 -9.45
C THR A 153 -5.03 -0.61 -9.38
N ARG A 154 -5.35 0.25 -10.37
CA ARG A 154 -6.62 1.00 -10.41
C ARG A 154 -7.84 0.10 -10.54
N GLU A 155 -7.75 -0.90 -11.41
CA GLU A 155 -8.89 -1.76 -11.73
C GLU A 155 -9.10 -2.87 -10.71
N PHE A 156 -8.03 -3.34 -10.06
CA PHE A 156 -8.06 -4.51 -9.22
C PHE A 156 -7.62 -4.25 -7.79
N TYR A 157 -6.39 -3.79 -7.55
CA TYR A 157 -5.90 -3.64 -6.17
C TYR A 157 -6.71 -2.64 -5.36
N VAL A 158 -7.03 -1.48 -5.92
CA VAL A 158 -7.87 -0.47 -5.27
C VAL A 158 -9.26 -1.05 -4.95
N PHE A 159 -9.82 -1.83 -5.87
CA PHE A 159 -11.13 -2.47 -5.70
C PHE A 159 -11.14 -3.51 -4.56
N ILE A 160 -10.06 -4.28 -4.41
CA ILE A 160 -9.96 -5.29 -3.34
C ILE A 160 -9.42 -4.74 -2.02
N SER A 161 -8.87 -3.52 -1.99
CA SER A 161 -8.35 -2.86 -0.77
C SER A 161 -9.25 -2.94 0.46
N PRO A 162 -10.60 -2.90 0.39
CA PRO A 162 -11.43 -3.09 1.57
C PRO A 162 -11.12 -4.37 2.36
N ILE A 163 -10.70 -5.46 1.70
CA ILE A 163 -10.31 -6.71 2.36
C ILE A 163 -9.09 -6.53 3.27
N VAL A 164 -8.17 -5.63 2.91
CA VAL A 164 -6.98 -5.31 3.72
C VAL A 164 -7.42 -4.81 5.09
N PHE A 165 -8.47 -4.01 5.13
CA PHE A 165 -8.98 -3.43 6.38
C PHE A 165 -9.80 -4.43 7.22
N GLU A 166 -10.29 -5.53 6.64
CA GLU A 166 -10.85 -6.65 7.41
C GLU A 166 -9.77 -7.41 8.21
N PHE A 167 -8.52 -7.40 7.73
CA PHE A 167 -7.36 -8.02 8.37
C PHE A 167 -6.44 -7.01 9.06
N LEU A 168 -6.89 -5.76 9.26
CA LEU A 168 -6.05 -4.66 9.70
C LEU A 168 -5.31 -4.95 11.00
N ASP A 169 -6.00 -5.47 12.01
CA ASP A 169 -5.37 -5.76 13.31
C ASP A 169 -4.23 -6.78 13.17
N TYR A 170 -4.46 -7.85 12.41
CA TYR A 170 -3.43 -8.86 12.13
C TYR A 170 -2.23 -8.28 11.39
N LEU A 171 -2.48 -7.41 10.41
CA LEU A 171 -1.44 -6.75 9.61
C LEU A 171 -0.62 -5.79 10.47
N LEU A 172 -1.28 -4.98 11.30
CA LEU A 172 -0.61 -4.02 12.17
C LEU A 172 0.14 -4.69 13.33
N ASP A 173 -0.25 -5.89 13.75
CA ASP A 173 0.45 -6.66 14.79
C ASP A 173 1.68 -7.42 14.24
N GLN A 174 1.89 -7.46 12.92
CA GLN A 174 3.08 -8.09 12.36
C GLN A 174 4.35 -7.33 12.76
N PRO A 175 5.45 -8.05 13.06
CA PRO A 175 6.71 -7.42 13.40
C PRO A 175 7.31 -6.70 12.19
N LEU A 176 7.56 -5.41 12.36
CA LEU A 176 8.46 -4.61 11.54
C LEU A 176 9.81 -4.58 12.25
N GLY A 177 10.94 -4.51 11.55
CA GLY A 177 12.27 -4.62 12.19
C GLY A 177 12.56 -3.66 13.37
N ARG A 178 11.71 -2.66 13.62
CA ARG A 178 11.76 -1.72 14.76
C ARG A 178 10.46 -1.64 15.58
N GLY A 179 9.63 -2.69 15.61
CA GLY A 179 8.37 -2.73 16.37
C GLY A 179 7.27 -3.47 15.61
N THR A 180 6.05 -2.96 15.67
CA THR A 180 4.90 -3.46 14.89
C THR A 180 4.40 -2.38 13.94
N GLY A 181 3.48 -2.74 13.04
CA GLY A 181 2.73 -1.76 12.25
C GLY A 181 1.99 -0.76 13.13
N ARG A 182 1.40 -1.21 14.26
CA ARG A 182 0.77 -0.31 15.23
C ARG A 182 1.75 0.71 15.80
N ASP A 183 2.95 0.29 16.18
CA ASP A 183 3.96 1.19 16.73
C ASP A 183 4.37 2.26 15.70
N MET A 184 4.45 1.88 14.42
CA MET A 184 4.73 2.81 13.35
C MET A 184 3.59 3.82 13.16
N ILE A 185 2.34 3.37 13.08
CA ILE A 185 1.19 4.27 12.94
C ILE A 185 1.09 5.22 14.15
N ARG A 186 1.28 4.70 15.37
CA ARG A 186 1.29 5.51 16.60
C ARG A 186 2.36 6.59 16.56
N ARG A 187 3.58 6.25 16.14
CA ARG A 187 4.69 7.22 16.04
C ARG A 187 4.39 8.34 15.04
N LEU A 188 3.66 8.04 13.98
CA LEU A 188 3.36 9.01 12.93
C LEU A 188 2.12 9.86 13.22
N ALA A 189 1.19 9.34 14.02
CA ALA A 189 -0.09 9.97 14.27
C ALA A 189 -0.05 11.01 15.40
N LYS A 190 -0.99 11.97 15.36
CA LYS A 190 -1.29 12.91 16.45
C LYS A 190 -1.82 12.09 17.63
N GLY A 191 -0.95 11.76 18.58
CA GLY A 191 -1.30 10.98 19.77
C GLY A 191 -0.10 10.82 20.69
N ARG A 192 -0.34 10.66 22.00
CA ARG A 192 0.69 10.49 23.03
C ARG A 192 0.57 9.13 23.69
#